data_AF-A0A2Z5ZAK1-F1
#
_entry.id   AF-A0A2Z5ZAK1-F1
#
_cell.length_a   1.000
_cell.length_b   1.000
_cell.length_c   1.000
_cell.angle_alpha   90.00
_cell.angle_beta   90.00
_cell.angle_gamma   90.00
#
_symmetry.space_group_name_H-M   'P 1'
#
loop_
_entity.id
_entity.type
_entity.pdbx_description
1 polymer ?
#
loop_
_entity_poly.entity_id
_entity_poly.type
_entity_poly.pdbx_seq_one_letter_code
_entity_poly.pdbx_strand_id
1 'polypeptide(L)' 'MAVPKKKVSKMKRNIHKSTWKKKASIKTQKALSLAKSNIKNFKLNKKGFLAAEVAER' A
#
# COMPACT_ATOMS: atom_id res chain seq x y z
N MET A 1 -34.52 -21.56 2.62
CA MET A 1 -33.18 -20.95 2.39
C MET A 1 -32.15 -22.06 2.27
N ALA A 2 -31.15 -21.93 1.40
CA ALA A 2 -30.10 -22.95 1.29
C ALA A 2 -29.21 -22.93 2.53
N VAL A 3 -29.06 -24.09 3.19
CA VAL A 3 -28.21 -24.27 4.38
C VAL A 3 -27.03 -25.18 4.00
N PRO A 4 -25.79 -24.89 4.45
CA PRO A 4 -24.66 -25.77 4.18
C PRO A 4 -24.88 -27.14 4.82
N LYS A 5 -24.94 -28.18 3.99
CA LYS A 5 -25.12 -29.56 4.46
C LYS A 5 -23.94 -30.08 5.27
N LYS A 6 -22.73 -29.57 5.00
CA LYS A 6 -21.47 -29.99 5.64
C LYS A 6 -20.56 -28.80 5.91
N LYS A 7 -19.76 -28.92 6.98
CA LYS A 7 -18.75 -27.92 7.34
C LYS A 7 -17.63 -27.91 6.32
N VAL A 8 -17.22 -26.71 5.92
CA VAL A 8 -16.03 -26.50 5.07
C VAL A 8 -14.76 -26.94 5.80
N SER A 9 -13.92 -27.72 5.11
CA SER A 9 -12.63 -28.21 5.63
C SER A 9 -11.74 -27.06 6.10
N LYS A 10 -10.80 -27.37 7.03
CA LYS A 10 -9.86 -26.37 7.57
C LYS A 10 -9.07 -25.69 6.44
N MET A 11 -8.60 -26.48 5.48
CA MET A 11 -7.85 -26.01 4.32
C MET A 11 -8.65 -25.00 3.48
N LYS A 12 -9.89 -25.35 3.10
CA LYS A 12 -10.71 -24.49 2.23
C LYS A 12 -11.09 -23.17 2.93
N ARG A 13 -11.37 -23.21 4.24
CA ARG A 13 -11.58 -22.00 5.05
C ARG A 13 -10.34 -21.11 5.08
N ASN A 14 -9.15 -21.69 5.26
CA ASN A 14 -7.91 -20.94 5.30
C ASN A 14 -7.57 -20.29 3.94
N ILE A 15 -7.86 -20.97 2.83
CA ILE A 15 -7.71 -20.41 1.48
C ILE A 15 -8.61 -19.16 1.33
N HIS A 16 -9.88 -19.24 1.73
CA HIS A 16 -10.79 -18.09 1.66
C HIS A 16 -10.31 -16.91 2.52
N LYS A 17 -9.74 -17.17 3.70
CA LYS A 17 -9.14 -16.12 4.52
C LYS A 17 -7.87 -15.54 3.90
N SER A 18 -7.07 -16.37 3.23
CA SER A 18 -5.84 -15.94 2.55
C SER A 18 -6.14 -14.98 1.40
N THR A 19 -7.17 -15.28 0.58
CA THR A 19 -7.57 -14.37 -0.51
C THR A 19 -8.04 -13.01 0.01
N TRP A 20 -8.72 -12.98 1.16
CA TRP A 20 -9.10 -11.72 1.81
C TRP A 20 -7.88 -10.94 2.31
N LYS A 21 -6.95 -11.60 3.00
CA LYS A 21 -5.69 -11.00 3.48
C LYS A 21 -4.80 -10.49 2.34
N LYS A 22 -4.79 -11.17 1.19
CA LYS A 22 -4.02 -10.75 0.00
C LYS A 22 -4.44 -9.37 -0.50
N LYS A 23 -5.71 -8.99 -0.35
CA LYS A 23 -6.18 -7.64 -0.72
C LYS A 23 -5.47 -6.54 0.07
N ALA A 24 -5.25 -6.76 1.37
CA ALA A 24 -4.54 -5.81 2.22
C ALA A 24 -3.08 -5.64 1.77
N SER A 25 -2.38 -6.75 1.49
CA SER A 25 -0.99 -6.71 0.99
C SER A 25 -0.85 -5.87 -0.28
N ILE A 26 -1.76 -6.02 -1.25
CA ILE A 26 -1.77 -5.22 -2.48
C ILE A 26 -1.96 -3.73 -2.19
N LYS A 27 -2.86 -3.38 -1.25
CA LYS A 27 -3.07 -1.98 -0.84
C LYS A 27 -1.84 -1.39 -0.16
N THR A 28 -1.19 -2.15 0.72
CA THR A 28 0.04 -1.73 1.40
C THR A 28 1.17 -1.45 0.41
N GLN A 29 1.36 -2.29 -0.61
CA GLN A 29 2.38 -2.07 -1.64
C GLN A 29 2.16 -0.75 -2.40
N LYS A 30 0.91 -0.45 -2.77
CA LYS A 30 0.55 0.80 -3.43
C LYS A 30 0.80 2.01 -2.52
N ALA A 31 0.37 1.94 -1.27
CA ALA A 31 0.58 3.00 -0.29
C ALA A 31 2.07 3.28 -0.04
N LEU A 32 2.89 2.24 0.08
CA LEU A 32 4.34 2.37 0.24
C LEU A 32 5.00 3.04 -0.97
N SER A 33 4.59 2.67 -2.19
CA SER A 33 5.10 3.32 -3.42
C SER A 33 4.77 4.80 -3.44
N LEU A 34 3.52 5.16 -3.12
CA LEU A 34 3.06 6.54 -3.05
C LEU A 34 3.78 7.36 -1.96
N ALA A 35 4.01 6.77 -0.80
CA ALA A 35 4.74 7.44 0.28
C ALA A 35 6.18 7.76 -0.16
N LYS A 36 6.86 6.80 -0.82
CA LYS A 36 8.22 6.99 -1.34
C LYS A 36 8.27 8.10 -2.40
N SER A 37 7.32 8.15 -3.33
CA SER A 37 7.27 9.20 -4.35
C SER A 37 7.06 10.58 -3.71
N ASN A 38 6.16 10.69 -2.74
CA ASN A 38 5.89 11.96 -2.06
C ASN A 38 7.13 12.46 -1.30
N ILE A 39 7.80 11.59 -0.53
CA ILE A 39 9.03 11.95 0.19
C ILE A 39 10.13 12.42 -0.79
N LYS A 40 10.28 11.76 -1.94
CA LYS A 40 11.24 12.18 -2.96
C LYS A 40 10.90 13.58 -3.49
N ASN A 41 9.63 13.84 -3.80
CA ASN A 41 9.19 15.13 -4.30
C ASN A 41 9.43 16.25 -3.28
N PHE A 42 9.14 16.02 -2.00
CA PHE A 42 9.44 17.00 -0.94
C PHE A 42 10.94 17.32 -0.86
N LYS A 43 11.82 16.31 -0.99
CA LYS A 43 13.28 16.53 -0.99
C LYS A 43 13.76 17.30 -2.21
N LEU A 44 13.20 17.02 -3.39
CA LEU A 44 13.54 17.73 -4.63
C LEU A 44 13.10 19.19 -4.59
N ASN A 45 11.89 19.46 -4.12
CA ASN A 45 11.37 20.82 -3.99
C ASN A 45 12.18 21.64 -2.97
N LYS A 46 12.62 21.03 -1.86
CA LYS A 46 13.52 21.69 -0.90
C LYS A 46 14.88 22.06 -1.50
N LYS A 47 15.44 21.19 -2.35
CA LYS A 47 16.70 21.48 -3.05
C LYS A 47 16.54 22.63 -4.06
N GLY A 48 15.43 22.67 -4.79
CA GLY A 48 15.12 23.76 -5.71
C GLY A 48 14.97 25.10 -4.99
N PHE A 49 14.28 25.11 -3.85
CA PHE A 49 14.13 26.31 -3.00
C PHE A 49 15.48 26.81 -2.47
N LEU A 50 16.31 25.92 -1.92
CA LEU A 50 17.65 26.29 -1.44
C LEU A 50 18.56 26.80 -2.56
N ALA A 51 18.46 26.22 -3.77
CA ALA A 51 19.24 26.67 -4.93
C ALA A 51 18.80 28.07 -5.40
N ALA A 52 17.49 28.38 -5.36
CA ALA A 52 16.97 29.71 -5.67
C ALA A 52 17.39 30.74 -4.60
N GLU A 53 17.28 30.40 -3.31
CA GLU A 53 17.69 31.29 -2.21
C GLU A 53 19.19 31.63 -2.23
N VAL A 54 20.05 30.70 -2.67
CA VAL A 54 21.49 30.95 -2.83
C VAL A 54 21.80 31.78 -4.08
N ALA A 55 20.99 31.68 -5.15
CA ALA A 55 21.18 32.45 -6.37
C ALA A 55 20.70 33.91 -6.26
N GLU A 56 19.80 34.20 -5.32
CA GLU A 56 19.30 35.56 -5.03
C GLU A 56 20.18 36.33 -4.02
N ARG A 57 21.25 35.72 -3.49
CA ARG A 57 22.25 36.36 -2.61
C ARG A 57 23.55 36.61 -3.36
#